data_AF-A0A482Z8N0-F1
#
_entry.id   AF-A0A482Z8N0-F1
#
_cell.length_a   1.000
_cell.length_b   1.000
_cell.length_c   1.000
_cell.angle_alpha   90.00
_cell.angle_beta   90.00
_cell.angle_gamma   90.00
#
_symmetry.space_group_name_H-M   'P 1'
#
loop_
_entity.id
_entity.type
_entity.pdbx_description
1 polymer ?
#
loop_
_entity_poly.entity_id
_entity_poly.type
_entity_poly.pdbx_seq_one_letter_code
_entity_poly.pdbx_strand_id
1 'polypeptide(L)'
;MKKIVIIVSILLLSGCTDVSIVSGESIESRELEDFFRKHKINENYPVALKKHSLGSESYLVTIHGYPNNLSVCQQLIEPYNKGSETSVIAGTYFCSVLR
;
A
#
# COMPACT_ATOMS: atom_id res chain seq x y z
N MET A 1 23.23 30.11 -52.84
CA MET A 1 22.18 29.19 -52.32
C MET A 1 22.42 29.01 -50.83
N LYS A 2 21.49 29.50 -49.99
CA LYS A 2 21.66 29.64 -48.54
C LYS A 2 21.61 28.27 -47.86
N LYS A 3 22.65 27.94 -47.08
CA LYS A 3 22.70 26.77 -46.21
C LYS A 3 21.71 26.98 -45.07
N ILE A 4 20.65 26.16 -44.99
CA ILE A 4 19.74 26.14 -43.86
C ILE A 4 20.40 25.31 -42.77
N VAL A 5 20.93 25.98 -41.75
CA VAL A 5 21.42 25.35 -40.53
C VAL A 5 20.22 25.11 -39.63
N ILE A 6 19.79 23.85 -39.50
CA ILE A 6 18.74 23.47 -38.56
C ILE A 6 19.41 23.34 -37.18
N ILE A 7 19.29 24.40 -36.38
CA ILE A 7 19.60 24.38 -34.95
C ILE A 7 18.41 23.71 -34.27
N VAL A 8 18.44 22.38 -34.16
CA VAL A 8 17.48 21.64 -33.32
C VAL A 8 17.90 21.89 -31.88
N SER A 9 17.09 22.69 -31.19
CA SER A 9 17.14 22.93 -29.76
C SER A 9 17.17 21.62 -28.97
N ILE A 10 18.36 21.22 -28.53
CA ILE A 10 18.55 20.25 -27.44
C ILE A 10 18.28 21.01 -26.14
N LEU A 11 17.00 21.26 -25.87
CA LEU A 11 16.52 21.84 -24.63
C LEU A 11 16.37 20.70 -23.60
N LEU A 12 17.47 20.45 -22.89
CA LEU A 12 17.53 20.11 -21.46
C LEU A 12 16.35 19.31 -20.88
N LEU A 13 16.37 17.98 -21.04
CA LEU A 13 15.68 17.04 -20.15
C LEU A 13 16.59 16.62 -18.97
N SER A 14 17.38 17.55 -18.44
CA SER A 14 18.14 17.37 -17.21
C SER A 14 17.24 17.62 -16.00
N GLY A 15 16.24 16.76 -15.85
CA GLY A 15 15.25 16.80 -14.78
C GLY A 15 14.97 15.42 -14.20
N CYS A 16 15.94 14.49 -14.23
CA CYS A 16 15.96 13.39 -13.27
C CYS A 16 16.36 14.00 -11.92
N THR A 17 15.40 14.63 -11.24
CA THR A 17 15.55 14.92 -9.81
C THR A 17 15.77 13.58 -9.12
N ASP A 18 16.86 13.46 -8.37
CA ASP A 18 17.07 12.36 -7.43
C ASP A 18 15.82 12.27 -6.55
N VAL A 19 15.00 11.23 -6.79
CA VAL A 19 13.96 10.83 -5.87
C VAL A 19 14.71 10.34 -4.64
N SER A 20 14.91 11.25 -3.68
CA SER A 20 15.40 10.90 -2.36
C SER A 20 14.30 10.11 -1.69
N ILE A 21 14.34 8.78 -1.85
CA ILE A 21 13.56 7.86 -1.03
C ILE A 21 14.13 8.01 0.37
N VAL A 22 13.44 8.77 1.23
CA VAL A 22 13.68 8.75 2.66
C VAL A 22 13.20 7.39 3.15
N SER A 23 14.08 6.39 3.10
CA SER A 23 13.88 5.12 3.77
C SER A 23 13.98 5.38 5.26
N GLY A 24 12.82 5.53 5.92
CA GLY A 24 12.74 5.36 7.37
C GLY A 24 13.14 3.93 7.76
N GLU A 25 13.34 3.67 9.05
CA GLU A 25 13.49 2.29 9.53
C GLU A 25 12.31 1.45 9.04
N SER A 26 12.60 0.33 8.36
CA SER A 26 11.56 -0.61 7.97
C SER A 26 11.03 -1.28 9.24
N ILE A 27 9.76 -1.04 9.55
CA ILE A 27 9.05 -1.79 10.59
C ILE A 27 8.60 -3.12 9.99
N GLU A 28 8.92 -4.21 10.68
CA GLU A 28 8.45 -5.54 10.29
C GLU A 28 6.95 -5.68 10.52
N SER A 29 6.26 -6.44 9.67
CA SER A 29 4.81 -6.67 9.79
C SER A 29 4.42 -7.18 11.19
N ARG A 30 5.30 -8.00 11.78
CA ARG A 30 5.13 -8.55 13.14
C ARG A 30 5.20 -7.47 14.22
N GLU A 31 6.13 -6.53 14.10
CA GLU A 31 6.28 -5.43 15.06
C GLU A 31 5.05 -4.52 15.04
N LEU A 32 4.52 -4.25 13.85
CA LEU A 32 3.30 -3.47 13.67
C LEU A 32 2.07 -4.18 14.29
N GLU A 33 1.95 -5.49 14.11
CA GLU A 33 0.91 -6.29 14.76
C GLU A 33 1.03 -6.27 16.28
N ASP A 34 2.24 -6.50 16.81
CA ASP A 34 2.50 -6.51 18.25
C ASP A 34 2.21 -5.15 18.89
N PHE A 35 2.48 -4.05 18.17
CA PHE A 35 2.08 -2.71 18.58
C PHE A 35 0.55 -2.61 18.68
N PHE A 36 -0.19 -2.89 17.60
CA PHE A 36 -1.64 -2.64 17.58
C PHE A 36 -2.45 -3.63 18.43
N ARG A 37 -1.96 -4.85 18.70
CA ARG A 37 -2.59 -5.76 19.67
C ARG A 37 -2.63 -5.17 21.09
N LYS A 38 -1.66 -4.33 21.43
CA LYS A 38 -1.56 -3.67 22.74
C LYS A 38 -2.24 -2.31 22.79
N HIS A 39 -2.61 -1.74 21.63
CA HIS A 39 -3.12 -0.38 21.51
C HIS A 39 -4.49 -0.35 20.84
N LYS A 40 -5.53 -0.36 21.67
CA LYS A 40 -6.88 -0.02 21.23
C LYS A 40 -6.96 1.47 20.89
N ILE A 41 -7.84 1.81 19.94
CA ILE A 41 -8.15 3.20 19.58
C ILE A 41 -9.63 3.42 19.87
N ASN A 42 -9.93 4.28 20.85
CA ASN A 42 -11.30 4.52 21.35
C ASN A 42 -12.02 3.22 21.75
N GLU A 43 -11.36 2.38 22.55
CA GLU A 43 -11.84 1.05 22.99
C GLU A 43 -12.10 0.02 21.87
N ASN A 44 -11.84 0.37 20.61
CA ASN A 44 -11.98 -0.52 19.46
C ASN A 44 -10.65 -1.13 19.04
N TYR A 45 -10.67 -2.42 18.71
CA TYR A 45 -9.53 -3.12 18.15
C TYR A 45 -9.27 -2.67 16.71
N PRO A 46 -8.02 -2.32 16.35
CA PRO A 46 -7.62 -2.13 14.96
C PRO A 46 -7.74 -3.42 14.15
N VAL A 47 -7.84 -3.29 12.83
CA VAL A 47 -7.90 -4.43 11.90
C VAL A 47 -6.76 -4.32 10.89
N ALA A 48 -5.96 -5.37 10.77
CA ALA A 48 -4.98 -5.50 9.70
C ALA A 48 -5.67 -5.97 8.41
N LEU A 49 -5.50 -5.22 7.34
CA LEU A 49 -5.74 -5.68 5.98
C LEU A 49 -4.45 -6.32 5.48
N LYS A 50 -4.52 -7.61 5.18
CA LYS A 50 -3.40 -8.40 4.70
C LYS A 50 -3.73 -9.05 3.38
N LYS A 51 -2.70 -9.53 2.68
CA LYS A 51 -2.83 -10.27 1.43
C LYS A 51 -1.98 -11.52 1.47
N HIS A 52 -2.58 -12.65 1.12
CA HIS A 52 -1.85 -13.88 0.85
C HIS A 52 -1.43 -13.90 -0.63
N SER A 53 -0.14 -14.01 -0.92
CA SER A 53 0.43 -13.91 -2.27
C SER A 53 1.74 -14.68 -2.35
N LEU A 54 1.93 -15.49 -3.40
CA LEU A 54 3.21 -16.19 -3.66
C LEU A 54 3.77 -16.95 -2.44
N GLY A 55 2.89 -17.50 -1.60
CA GLY A 55 3.27 -18.27 -0.40
C GLY A 55 3.64 -17.43 0.82
N SER A 56 3.45 -16.11 0.79
CA SER A 56 3.67 -15.23 1.94
C SER A 56 2.45 -14.36 2.24
N GLU A 57 2.40 -13.82 3.45
CA GLU A 57 1.43 -12.81 3.86
C GLU A 57 2.08 -11.44 3.88
N SER A 58 1.45 -10.47 3.23
CA SER A 58 1.87 -9.06 3.27
C SER A 58 0.89 -8.26 4.10
N TYR A 59 1.41 -7.52 5.08
CA TYR A 59 0.64 -6.51 5.80
C TYR A 59 0.53 -5.26 4.92
N LEU A 60 -0.69 -4.80 4.65
CA LEU A 60 -0.92 -3.69 3.72
C LEU A 60 -1.39 -2.42 4.43
N VAL A 61 -2.36 -2.55 5.34
CA VAL A 61 -2.94 -1.38 6.00
C VAL A 61 -3.47 -1.74 7.39
N THR A 62 -3.44 -0.77 8.30
CA THR A 62 -4.18 -0.84 9.57
C THR A 62 -5.44 0.00 9.44
N ILE A 63 -6.59 -0.59 9.72
CA ILE A 63 -7.88 0.09 9.75
C ILE A 63 -8.28 0.33 11.20
N HIS A 64 -8.48 1.59 11.55
CA HIS A 64 -8.93 2.03 12.86
C HIS A 64 -9.74 3.32 12.74
N GLY A 65 -10.40 3.74 13.83
CA GLY A 65 -11.15 4.99 13.89
C GLY A 65 -12.59 4.92 13.36
N TYR A 66 -13.05 3.75 12.91
CA TYR A 66 -14.45 3.54 12.52
C TYR A 66 -15.26 2.91 13.66
N PRO A 67 -16.60 3.08 13.67
CA PRO A 67 -17.47 2.36 14.60
C PRO A 67 -17.33 0.84 14.50
N ASN A 68 -17.02 0.32 13.30
CA ASN A 68 -16.76 -1.09 13.05
C ASN A 68 -15.63 -1.25 12.03
N ASN A 69 -14.39 -1.35 12.52
CA ASN A 69 -13.19 -1.50 11.70
C ASN A 69 -13.22 -2.76 10.83
N LEU A 70 -13.79 -3.86 11.33
CA LEU A 70 -13.85 -5.13 10.59
C LEU A 70 -14.78 -5.04 9.39
N SER A 71 -15.97 -4.46 9.58
CA SER A 71 -16.93 -4.26 8.48
C SER A 71 -16.36 -3.35 7.40
N VAL A 72 -15.68 -2.27 7.78
CA VAL A 72 -15.00 -1.39 6.82
C VAL A 72 -13.92 -2.15 6.04
N CYS A 73 -13.10 -2.94 6.73
CA CYS A 73 -12.10 -3.76 6.08
C CYS A 73 -12.72 -4.75 5.07
N GLN A 74 -13.79 -5.44 5.46
CA GLN A 74 -14.48 -6.40 4.61
C GLN A 74 -15.04 -5.74 3.35
N GLN A 75 -15.67 -4.56 3.48
CA GLN A 75 -16.17 -3.79 2.34
C GLN A 75 -15.05 -3.35 1.40
N LEU A 76 -13.89 -2.97 1.93
CA LEU A 76 -12.73 -2.57 1.13
C LEU A 76 -12.13 -3.74 0.33
N ILE A 77 -12.07 -4.94 0.90
CA ILE A 77 -11.47 -6.11 0.23
C ILE A 77 -12.44 -6.83 -0.70
N GLU A 78 -13.76 -6.65 -0.51
CA GLU A 78 -14.80 -7.33 -1.29
C GLU A 78 -14.58 -7.23 -2.81
N PRO A 79 -14.38 -6.04 -3.42
CA PRO A 79 -14.20 -5.95 -4.86
C PRO A 79 -12.97 -6.71 -5.35
N TYR A 80 -11.86 -6.69 -4.60
CA TYR A 80 -10.58 -7.30 -5.00
C TYR A 80 -10.56 -8.82 -4.87
N ASN A 81 -11.51 -9.39 -4.15
CA ASN A 81 -11.65 -10.84 -3.95
C ASN A 81 -12.69 -11.47 -4.90
N LYS A 82 -13.29 -10.72 -5.83
CA LYS A 82 -14.32 -11.23 -6.76
C LYS A 82 -13.75 -12.10 -7.87
N GLY A 83 -12.53 -11.82 -8.30
CA GLY A 83 -11.88 -12.52 -9.40
C GLY A 83 -10.50 -11.95 -9.70
N SER A 84 -9.69 -12.68 -10.47
CA SER A 84 -8.32 -12.27 -10.82
C SER A 84 -8.26 -10.96 -11.61
N GLU A 85 -9.33 -10.60 -12.31
CA GLU A 85 -9.48 -9.35 -13.07
C GLU A 85 -9.66 -8.12 -12.18
N THR A 86 -10.04 -8.33 -10.92
CA THR A 86 -10.30 -7.25 -9.96
C THR A 86 -9.09 -6.89 -9.10
N SER A 87 -7.99 -7.63 -9.22
CA SER A 87 -6.74 -7.35 -8.50
C SER A 87 -5.54 -7.41 -9.45
N VAL A 88 -4.74 -6.34 -9.43
CA VAL A 88 -3.48 -6.26 -10.22
C VAL A 88 -2.46 -7.30 -9.75
N ILE A 89 -2.54 -7.75 -8.50
CA ILE A 89 -1.57 -8.68 -7.91
C ILE A 89 -2.32 -9.94 -7.48
N ALA A 90 -2.01 -11.07 -8.10
CA ALA A 90 -2.61 -12.37 -7.76
C ALA A 90 -2.52 -12.68 -6.27
N GLY A 91 -3.61 -13.16 -5.66
CA GLY A 91 -3.68 -13.47 -4.23
C GLY A 91 -5.07 -13.24 -3.66
N THR A 92 -5.19 -13.36 -2.34
CA THR A 92 -6.45 -13.17 -1.62
C THR A 92 -6.25 -12.19 -0.48
N TYR A 93 -7.09 -11.17 -0.42
CA TYR A 93 -7.09 -10.18 0.64
C TYR A 93 -7.92 -10.67 1.82
N PHE A 94 -7.49 -10.36 3.04
CA PHE A 94 -8.21 -10.75 4.24
C PHE A 94 -8.03 -9.72 5.37
N CYS A 95 -8.97 -9.76 6.30
CA CYS A 95 -9.04 -8.84 7.44
C CYS A 95 -8.78 -9.61 8.74
N SER A 96 -7.84 -9.14 9.55
CA SER A 96 -7.50 -9.75 10.85
C SER A 96 -7.65 -8.74 11.97
N VAL A 97 -8.52 -9.03 12.94
CA VAL A 97 -8.68 -8.19 14.13
C VAL A 97 -7.43 -8.33 15.02
N LEU A 98 -6.81 -7.20 15.36
CA LEU A 98 -5.60 -7.14 16.16
C LEU A 98 -5.95 -7.05 17.64
N ARG A 99 -6.23 -8.22 18.22
CA ARG A 99 -6.53 -8.43 19.65
C ARG A 99 -5.44 -9.22 20.36
#